data_AF-A0A924HL31-F1
#
_entry.id   AF-A0A924HL31-F1
#
_cell.length_a   1.000
_cell.length_b   1.000
_cell.length_c   1.000
_cell.angle_alpha   90.00
_cell.angle_beta   90.00
_cell.angle_gamma   90.00
#
_symmetry.space_group_name_H-M   'P 1'
#
loop_
_entity.id
_entity.type
_entity.pdbx_description
1 polymer ?
#
loop_
_entity_poly.entity_id
_entity_poly.type
_entity_poly.pdbx_seq_one_letter_code
_entity_poly.pdbx_strand_id
1 'polypeptide(L)'
;MNKEFLEEYSLFRKLDCEVPNYLHLIGKPPINMSCQNCVGTQTFNMKNEYDEGSHSSILSADRKVRLFYECQSCKNFTRQFDVYISHDLSFIYKFGQYPEWEIKMDKNLEKILGKHAKSFRKGLVCESQGYGIGAFAYYRRITEQIIDELLDSIADLIDEENKGVYLITLEKTKHTRVTQEKIDLIKDLLPSILRPNGVNPLGVLHSELSEGLHADTDQSCLENANHIKNILTFLINQIIQSKESAKGFTESMKSILEKKSKK
;
A
#
# COMPACT_ATOMS: atom_id res chain seq x y z
N MET A 1 22.03 7.13 14.37
CA MET A 1 20.87 7.07 13.47
C MET A 1 19.91 6.00 13.98
N ASN A 2 18.60 6.20 13.86
CA ASN A 2 17.59 5.21 14.25
C ASN A 2 17.33 4.22 13.10
N LYS A 3 17.17 2.92 13.41
CA LYS A 3 16.84 1.87 12.43
C LYS A 3 15.47 2.09 11.77
N GLU A 4 14.44 2.38 12.57
CA GLU A 4 13.07 2.62 12.10
C GLU A 4 12.99 3.81 11.14
N PHE A 5 13.77 4.87 11.39
CA PHE A 5 13.91 6.00 10.48
C PHE A 5 14.39 5.58 9.09
N LEU A 6 15.40 4.72 9.02
CA LEU A 6 15.95 4.29 7.74
C LEU A 6 14.98 3.37 6.99
N GLU A 7 14.34 2.46 7.70
CA GLU A 7 13.47 1.43 7.14
C GLU A 7 12.09 1.94 6.73
N GLU A 8 11.45 2.78 7.56
CA GLU A 8 10.02 3.03 7.46
C GLU A 8 9.66 4.51 7.15
N TYR A 9 10.54 5.47 7.44
CA TYR A 9 10.23 6.87 7.13
C TYR A 9 10.33 7.13 5.63
N SER A 10 9.47 7.99 5.11
CA SER A 10 9.49 8.40 3.72
C SER A 10 10.48 9.56 3.50
N LEU A 11 10.68 9.99 2.24
CA LEU A 11 11.47 11.20 1.98
C LEU A 11 10.77 12.42 2.60
N PHE A 12 11.55 13.40 3.04
CA PHE A 12 11.14 14.68 3.64
C PHE A 12 10.29 14.61 4.91
N ARG A 13 9.85 13.42 5.33
CA ARG A 13 9.23 13.20 6.64
C ARG A 13 10.28 13.41 7.74
N LYS A 14 10.06 14.44 8.57
CA LYS A 14 10.90 14.74 9.72
C LYS A 14 10.74 13.68 10.81
N LEU A 15 11.85 13.26 11.38
CA LEU A 15 11.90 12.59 12.67
C LEU A 15 12.46 13.59 13.68
N ASP A 16 11.64 13.99 14.65
CA ASP A 16 12.09 14.78 15.78
C ASP A 16 12.90 13.87 16.71
N CYS A 17 14.20 14.17 16.84
CA CYS A 17 15.13 13.43 17.68
C CYS A 17 16.37 14.26 17.97
N GLU A 18 16.93 14.10 19.17
CA GLU A 18 18.22 14.71 19.50
C GLU A 18 19.36 14.02 18.75
N VAL A 19 20.09 14.79 17.94
CA VAL A 19 21.25 14.31 17.18
C VAL A 19 22.54 14.66 17.94
N PRO A 20 23.50 13.72 18.09
CA PRO A 20 24.80 14.03 18.67
C PRO A 20 25.53 15.15 17.94
N ASN A 21 26.26 15.99 18.68
CA ASN A 21 26.99 17.14 18.12
C ASN A 21 28.03 16.79 17.05
N TYR A 22 28.56 15.57 17.08
CA TYR A 22 29.61 15.11 16.16
C TYR A 22 29.18 13.89 15.36
N LEU A 23 29.53 13.87 14.07
CA LEU A 23 29.10 12.82 13.14
C LEU A 23 29.54 11.41 13.55
N HIS A 24 30.75 11.26 14.11
CA HIS A 24 31.27 9.96 14.53
C HIS A 24 30.51 9.34 15.72
N LEU A 25 29.75 10.15 16.48
CA LEU A 25 28.91 9.68 17.58
C LEU A 25 27.54 9.18 17.09
N ILE A 26 27.20 9.42 15.82
CA ILE A 26 25.94 8.95 15.26
C ILE A 26 26.04 7.43 15.04
N GLY A 27 25.15 6.67 15.69
CA GLY A 27 25.14 5.21 15.54
C GLY A 27 24.81 4.76 14.11
N LYS A 28 25.45 3.67 13.66
CA LYS A 28 25.27 3.03 12.34
C LYS A 28 24.50 1.71 12.48
N PRO A 29 23.17 1.75 12.72
CA PRO A 29 22.43 0.52 12.96
C PRO A 29 22.41 -0.36 11.70
N PRO A 30 22.49 -1.68 11.84
CA PRO A 30 22.10 -2.59 10.77
C PRO A 30 20.62 -2.42 10.46
N ILE A 31 20.26 -2.54 9.18
CA ILE A 31 18.87 -2.46 8.71
C ILE A 31 18.46 -3.77 8.07
N ASN A 32 17.17 -4.08 8.08
CA ASN A 32 16.56 -5.28 7.52
C ASN A 32 15.59 -4.88 6.41
N MET A 33 15.95 -5.16 5.16
CA MET A 33 15.14 -4.81 3.99
C MET A 33 15.19 -5.91 2.93
N SER A 34 14.33 -5.85 1.92
CA SER A 34 14.41 -6.76 0.78
C SER A 34 15.72 -6.57 0.01
N CYS A 35 16.23 -7.63 -0.61
CA CYS A 35 17.38 -7.56 -1.51
C CYS A 35 16.92 -8.00 -2.91
N GLN A 36 17.35 -7.30 -3.96
CA GLN A 36 16.96 -7.69 -5.33
C GLN A 36 17.64 -8.99 -5.79
N ASN A 37 18.77 -9.35 -5.16
CA ASN A 37 19.56 -10.54 -5.50
C ASN A 37 19.34 -11.73 -4.55
N CYS A 38 18.68 -11.52 -3.40
CA CYS A 38 18.41 -12.57 -2.42
C CYS A 38 16.91 -12.75 -2.23
N VAL A 39 16.50 -13.95 -1.84
CA VAL A 39 15.09 -14.19 -1.48
C VAL A 39 14.83 -13.65 -0.06
N GLY A 40 13.78 -12.85 0.07
CA GLY A 40 13.29 -12.35 1.36
C GLY A 40 14.06 -11.17 1.95
N THR A 41 13.83 -10.95 3.24
CA THR A 41 14.43 -9.85 4.01
C THR A 41 15.87 -10.20 4.39
N GLN A 42 16.79 -9.29 4.11
CA GLN A 42 18.21 -9.43 4.39
C GLN A 42 18.69 -8.32 5.32
N THR A 43 19.75 -8.59 6.07
CA THR A 43 20.46 -7.58 6.85
C THR A 43 21.44 -6.82 5.97
N PHE A 44 21.43 -5.49 6.09
CA PHE A 44 22.37 -4.59 5.45
C PHE A 44 23.17 -3.83 6.51
N ASN A 45 24.46 -3.68 6.26
CA ASN A 45 25.37 -2.93 7.12
C ASN A 45 25.93 -1.72 6.37
N MET A 46 26.05 -0.60 7.08
CA MET A 46 26.68 0.61 6.55
C MET A 46 28.17 0.36 6.31
N LYS A 47 28.68 0.79 5.15
CA LYS A 47 30.07 0.56 4.72
C LYS A 47 30.93 1.81 4.67
N ASN A 48 30.30 2.98 4.53
CA ASN A 48 30.99 4.24 4.54
C ASN A 48 30.98 4.88 5.93
N GLU A 49 31.82 5.89 6.11
CA GLU A 49 31.77 6.82 7.23
C GLU A 49 30.84 8.00 6.89
N TYR A 50 30.31 8.67 7.91
CA TYR A 50 29.46 9.86 7.72
C TYR A 50 30.24 11.06 7.16
N ASP A 51 31.56 11.09 7.36
CA ASP A 51 32.45 12.19 7.01
C ASP A 51 33.26 11.96 5.72
N GLU A 52 32.97 10.89 4.98
CA GLU A 52 33.67 10.49 3.75
C GLU A 52 35.21 10.52 3.86
N GLY A 53 35.77 10.22 5.04
CA GLY A 53 37.22 10.04 5.24
C GLY A 53 37.96 11.24 5.83
N SER A 54 37.25 12.23 6.38
CA SER A 54 37.89 13.30 7.16
C SER A 54 38.21 12.81 8.57
N HIS A 55 39.49 12.80 8.95
CA HIS A 55 39.95 12.38 10.29
C HIS A 55 39.63 13.37 11.43
N SER A 56 38.74 14.34 11.21
CA SER A 56 38.43 15.40 12.16
C SER A 56 37.04 15.25 12.78
N SER A 57 36.86 15.76 14.00
CA SER A 57 35.56 15.79 14.68
C SER A 57 34.62 16.77 13.98
N ILE A 58 33.94 16.32 12.93
CA ILE A 58 33.00 17.14 12.17
C ILE A 58 31.69 17.29 12.94
N LEU A 59 31.24 18.55 13.04
CA LEU A 59 29.95 18.90 13.61
C LEU A 59 28.79 18.36 12.76
N SER A 60 27.77 17.85 13.43
CA SER A 60 26.56 17.31 12.80
C SER A 60 25.59 18.39 12.31
N ALA A 61 25.66 19.61 12.87
CA ALA A 61 24.69 20.66 12.62
C ALA A 61 24.69 21.14 11.16
N ASP A 62 23.50 21.25 10.57
CA ASP A 62 23.27 21.67 9.18
C ASP A 62 24.15 20.87 8.20
N ARG A 63 23.98 19.54 8.22
CA ARG A 63 24.75 18.62 7.40
C ARG A 63 23.88 17.74 6.54
N LYS A 64 24.45 17.38 5.39
CA LYS A 64 23.92 16.37 4.47
C LYS A 64 24.90 15.20 4.50
N VAL A 65 24.43 14.05 4.91
CA VAL A 65 25.25 12.84 5.03
C VAL A 65 24.71 11.76 4.11
N ARG A 66 25.62 11.03 3.48
CA ARG A 66 25.31 9.85 2.68
C ARG A 66 25.52 8.60 3.51
N LEU A 67 24.58 7.68 3.47
CA LEU A 67 24.67 6.37 4.11
C LEU A 67 24.61 5.29 3.04
N PHE A 68 25.68 4.53 2.90
CA PHE A 68 25.82 3.46 1.93
C PHE A 68 25.79 2.11 2.65
N TYR A 69 24.76 1.33 2.35
CA TYR A 69 24.46 0.05 2.96
C TYR A 69 24.70 -1.08 1.95
N GLU A 70 25.34 -2.16 2.39
CA GLU A 70 25.59 -3.35 1.58
C GLU A 70 24.88 -4.55 2.19
N CYS A 71 24.23 -5.35 1.34
CA CYS A 71 23.62 -6.62 1.74
C CYS A 71 24.67 -7.57 2.30
N GLN A 72 24.51 -8.02 3.55
CA GLN A 72 25.47 -8.90 4.20
C GLN A 72 25.51 -10.30 3.57
N SER A 73 24.40 -10.75 2.96
CA SER A 73 24.30 -12.08 2.35
C SER A 73 25.00 -12.15 1.00
N CYS A 74 24.59 -11.34 0.01
CA CYS A 74 25.13 -11.44 -1.35
C CYS A 74 26.27 -10.48 -1.67
N LYS A 75 26.44 -9.39 -0.89
CA LYS A 75 27.42 -8.31 -1.14
C LYS A 75 27.34 -7.62 -2.52
N ASN A 76 26.37 -7.98 -3.35
CA ASN A 76 26.21 -7.49 -4.72
C ASN A 76 25.10 -6.45 -4.86
N PHE A 77 24.35 -6.17 -3.79
CA PHE A 77 23.26 -5.22 -3.80
C PHE A 77 23.45 -4.20 -2.69
N THR A 78 23.27 -2.94 -3.04
CA THR A 78 23.53 -1.80 -2.17
C THR A 78 22.31 -0.90 -2.08
N ARG A 79 22.23 -0.18 -0.97
CA ARG A 79 21.19 0.80 -0.68
C ARG A 79 21.85 2.09 -0.25
N GLN A 80 21.27 3.21 -0.66
CA GLN A 80 21.75 4.53 -0.29
C GLN A 80 20.61 5.32 0.37
N PHE A 81 20.95 6.05 1.42
CA PHE A 81 20.12 7.10 2.00
C PHE A 81 20.92 8.39 2.05
N ASP A 82 20.32 9.49 1.61
CA ASP A 82 20.86 10.82 1.77
C ASP A 82 20.00 11.55 2.81
N VAL A 83 20.62 11.92 3.94
CA VAL A 83 19.95 12.42 5.14
C VAL A 83 20.42 13.84 5.44
N TYR A 84 19.46 14.72 5.72
CA TYR A 84 19.72 16.05 6.26
C TYR A 84 19.59 16.04 7.79
N ILE A 85 20.50 16.72 8.46
CA ILE A 85 20.52 16.97 9.91
C ILE A 85 20.29 18.46 10.13
N SER A 86 19.29 18.81 10.96
CA SER A 86 18.93 20.20 11.22
C SER A 86 20.04 21.00 11.91
N HIS A 87 20.00 22.32 11.77
CA HIS A 87 20.97 23.23 12.38
C HIS A 87 20.98 23.15 13.92
N ASP A 88 19.80 22.99 14.52
CA ASP A 88 19.59 22.89 15.97
C ASP A 88 19.64 21.45 16.51
N LEU A 89 19.99 20.48 15.66
CA LEU A 89 20.10 19.05 16.00
C LEU A 89 18.79 18.43 16.56
N SER A 90 17.64 19.05 16.27
CA SER A 90 16.32 18.63 16.76
C SER A 90 15.59 17.66 15.84
N PHE A 91 15.94 17.63 14.54
CA PHE A 91 15.31 16.70 13.60
C PHE A 91 16.23 16.27 12.46
N ILE A 92 15.86 15.16 11.84
CA ILE A 92 16.46 14.65 10.61
C ILE A 92 15.39 14.30 9.58
N TYR A 93 15.73 14.31 8.29
CA TYR A 93 14.89 13.73 7.24
C TYR A 93 15.71 13.18 6.08
N LYS A 94 15.15 12.21 5.35
CA LYS A 94 15.75 11.69 4.11
C LYS A 94 15.40 12.61 2.94
N PHE A 95 16.35 13.06 2.14
CA PHE A 95 16.08 13.78 0.90
C PHE A 95 16.45 12.98 -0.36
N GLY A 96 17.14 11.85 -0.19
CA GLY A 96 17.43 10.89 -1.24
C GLY A 96 17.38 9.46 -0.71
N GLN A 97 16.92 8.52 -1.54
CA GLN A 97 16.94 7.10 -1.24
C GLN A 97 17.04 6.28 -2.52
N TYR A 98 17.92 5.27 -2.54
CA TYR A 98 17.99 4.26 -3.58
C TYR A 98 18.10 2.85 -2.98
N PRO A 99 17.35 1.85 -3.48
CA PRO A 99 16.19 1.97 -4.36
C PRO A 99 15.09 2.87 -3.82
N GLU A 100 14.14 3.21 -4.68
CA GLU A 100 12.98 4.02 -4.31
C GLU A 100 12.26 3.47 -3.08
N TRP A 101 11.78 4.37 -2.23
CA TRP A 101 10.99 3.97 -1.07
C TRP A 101 9.65 3.42 -1.55
N GLU A 102 9.32 2.21 -1.10
CA GLU A 102 8.06 1.56 -1.42
C GLU A 102 7.28 1.33 -0.13
N ILE A 103 6.00 1.72 -0.13
CA ILE A 103 5.09 1.37 0.95
C ILE A 103 4.71 -0.09 0.80
N LYS A 104 4.85 -0.85 1.90
CA LYS A 104 4.35 -2.23 1.98
C LYS A 104 2.85 -2.21 1.76
N MET A 105 2.41 -2.94 0.74
CA MET A 105 1.01 -3.14 0.42
C MET A 105 0.52 -4.44 1.06
N ASP A 106 -0.77 -4.49 1.38
CA ASP A 106 -1.43 -5.73 1.78
C ASP A 106 -1.25 -6.81 0.70
N LYS A 107 -0.98 -8.05 1.10
CA LYS A 107 -0.66 -9.15 0.16
C LYS A 107 -1.86 -9.57 -0.69
N ASN A 108 -3.06 -9.55 -0.11
CA ASN A 108 -4.30 -9.88 -0.82
C ASN A 108 -4.58 -8.80 -1.87
N LEU A 109 -4.38 -7.54 -1.48
CA LEU A 109 -4.47 -6.40 -2.36
C LEU A 109 -3.44 -6.47 -3.50
N GLU A 110 -2.19 -6.83 -3.21
CA GLU A 110 -1.16 -7.03 -4.23
C GLU A 110 -1.56 -8.10 -5.25
N LYS A 111 -2.11 -9.22 -4.77
CA LYS A 111 -2.53 -10.35 -5.60
C LYS A 111 -3.65 -9.98 -6.57
N ILE A 112 -4.69 -9.27 -6.11
CA ILE A 112 -5.80 -8.82 -6.97
C ILE A 112 -5.33 -7.73 -7.93
N LEU A 113 -4.59 -6.74 -7.44
CA LEU A 113 -4.15 -5.64 -8.28
C LEU A 113 -3.22 -6.11 -9.40
N GLY A 114 -2.41 -7.15 -9.18
CA GLY A 114 -1.52 -7.72 -10.18
C GLY A 114 -0.66 -6.65 -10.86
N LYS A 115 -0.87 -6.42 -12.16
CA LYS A 115 -0.15 -5.39 -12.93
C LYS A 115 -0.39 -3.95 -12.44
N HIS A 116 -1.48 -3.71 -11.72
CA HIS A 116 -1.87 -2.40 -11.18
C HIS A 116 -1.23 -2.09 -9.82
N ALA A 117 -0.59 -3.08 -9.18
CA ALA A 117 0.08 -2.94 -7.89
C ALA A 117 1.10 -1.77 -7.87
N LYS A 118 1.85 -1.59 -8.96
CA LYS A 118 2.82 -0.49 -9.07
C LYS A 118 2.16 0.88 -9.03
N SER A 119 1.01 1.05 -9.69
CA SER A 119 0.25 2.31 -9.65
C SER A 119 -0.33 2.56 -8.26
N PHE A 120 -0.79 1.50 -7.57
CA PHE A 120 -1.31 1.62 -6.21
C PHE A 120 -0.23 2.05 -5.22
N ARG A 121 0.98 1.50 -5.33
CA ARG A 121 2.13 1.96 -4.55
C ARG A 121 2.42 3.44 -4.78
N LYS A 122 2.32 3.94 -6.01
CA LYS A 122 2.47 5.38 -6.27
C LYS A 122 1.38 6.21 -5.58
N GLY A 123 0.13 5.73 -5.57
CA GLY A 123 -0.94 6.35 -4.80
C GLY A 123 -0.62 6.42 -3.30
N LEU A 124 -0.15 5.31 -2.72
CA LEU A 124 0.29 5.26 -1.32
C LEU A 124 1.44 6.25 -1.05
N VAL A 125 2.40 6.36 -1.97
CA VAL A 125 3.53 7.30 -1.81
C VAL A 125 3.02 8.74 -1.82
N CYS A 126 2.17 9.10 -2.78
CA CYS A 126 1.53 10.42 -2.82
C CYS A 126 0.77 10.72 -1.53
N GLU A 127 -0.03 9.76 -1.05
CA GLU A 127 -0.79 9.89 0.21
C GLU A 127 0.15 10.14 1.40
N SER A 128 1.22 9.36 1.53
CA SER A 128 2.18 9.47 2.63
C SER A 128 2.99 10.78 2.64
N GLN A 129 3.06 11.46 1.48
CA GLN A 129 3.74 12.73 1.29
C GLN A 129 2.80 13.92 1.37
N GLY A 130 1.50 13.66 1.60
CA GLY A 130 0.47 14.69 1.62
C GLY A 130 0.10 15.23 0.24
N TYR A 131 0.49 14.57 -0.86
CA TYR A 131 0.09 14.95 -2.23
C TYR A 131 -1.28 14.37 -2.56
N GLY A 132 -2.34 15.02 -2.07
CA GLY A 132 -3.70 14.50 -2.14
C GLY A 132 -4.23 14.34 -3.56
N ILE A 133 -4.05 15.33 -4.44
CA ILE A 133 -4.50 15.26 -5.85
C ILE A 133 -3.86 14.07 -6.56
N GLY A 134 -2.56 13.85 -6.32
CA GLY A 134 -1.82 12.72 -6.89
C GLY A 134 -2.33 11.37 -6.37
N ALA A 135 -2.54 11.27 -5.05
CA ALA A 135 -3.07 10.06 -4.42
C ALA A 135 -4.46 9.70 -4.97
N PHE A 136 -5.36 10.69 -5.01
CA PHE A 136 -6.71 10.54 -5.53
C PHE A 136 -6.70 10.08 -7.00
N ALA A 137 -5.91 10.73 -7.86
CA ALA A 137 -5.81 10.37 -9.27
C ALA A 137 -5.32 8.92 -9.47
N TYR A 138 -4.35 8.47 -8.68
CA TYR A 138 -3.90 7.07 -8.72
C TYR A 138 -5.00 6.11 -8.29
N TYR A 139 -5.66 6.34 -7.15
CA TYR A 139 -6.70 5.43 -6.66
C TYR A 139 -7.94 5.40 -7.53
N ARG A 140 -8.37 6.54 -8.06
CA ARG A 140 -9.45 6.61 -9.05
C ARG A 140 -9.12 5.75 -10.27
N ARG A 141 -7.94 5.95 -10.87
CA ARG A 141 -7.52 5.17 -12.05
C ARG A 141 -7.47 3.67 -11.76
N ILE A 142 -7.00 3.28 -10.57
CA ILE A 142 -6.95 1.87 -10.19
C ILE A 142 -8.35 1.30 -10.01
N THR A 143 -9.23 2.04 -9.37
CA THR A 143 -10.65 1.68 -9.23
C THR A 143 -11.27 1.42 -10.60
N GLU A 144 -11.07 2.34 -11.55
CA GLU A 144 -11.56 2.19 -12.94
C GLU A 144 -10.97 0.96 -13.65
N GLN A 145 -9.75 0.57 -13.32
CA GLN A 145 -9.07 -0.57 -13.95
C GLN A 145 -9.48 -1.92 -13.37
N ILE A 146 -9.89 -1.98 -12.09
CA ILE A 146 -10.20 -3.24 -11.41
C ILE A 146 -11.70 -3.45 -11.17
N ILE A 147 -12.55 -2.45 -11.44
CA ILE A 147 -13.97 -2.51 -11.08
C ILE A 147 -14.67 -3.72 -11.71
N ASP A 148 -14.36 -4.07 -12.96
CA ASP A 148 -14.99 -5.20 -13.64
C ASP A 148 -14.64 -6.53 -12.95
N GLU A 149 -13.34 -6.75 -12.68
CA GLU A 149 -12.87 -7.96 -11.98
C GLU A 149 -13.41 -8.04 -10.54
N LEU A 150 -13.56 -6.89 -9.88
CA LEU A 150 -14.16 -6.79 -8.55
C LEU A 150 -15.63 -7.20 -8.59
N LEU A 151 -16.42 -6.64 -9.51
CA LEU A 151 -17.85 -6.94 -9.65
C LEU A 151 -18.10 -8.39 -10.08
N ASP A 152 -17.28 -8.93 -10.97
CA ASP A 152 -17.30 -10.36 -11.33
C ASP A 152 -17.01 -11.23 -10.10
N SER A 153 -16.03 -10.86 -9.28
CA SER A 153 -15.67 -11.62 -8.07
C SER A 153 -16.74 -11.60 -6.97
N ILE A 154 -17.58 -10.57 -6.94
CA ILE A 154 -18.71 -10.46 -6.02
C ILE A 154 -19.85 -11.41 -6.41
N ALA A 155 -19.99 -11.77 -7.69
CA ALA A 155 -21.05 -12.67 -8.17
C ALA A 155 -21.07 -14.02 -7.43
N ASP A 156 -19.88 -14.51 -7.03
CA ASP A 156 -19.70 -15.75 -6.27
C ASP A 156 -20.25 -15.69 -4.84
N LEU A 157 -20.49 -14.48 -4.32
CA LEU A 157 -20.93 -14.21 -2.95
C LEU A 157 -22.42 -13.84 -2.87
N ILE A 158 -23.11 -13.77 -4.01
CA ILE A 158 -24.54 -13.49 -4.08
C ILE A 158 -25.33 -14.76 -3.80
N ASP A 159 -26.37 -14.64 -2.98
CA ASP A 159 -27.31 -15.71 -2.70
C ASP A 159 -27.99 -16.21 -3.99
N GLU A 160 -28.22 -17.52 -4.12
CA GLU A 160 -28.76 -18.14 -5.34
C GLU A 160 -30.09 -17.52 -5.80
N GLU A 161 -30.93 -17.04 -4.88
CA GLU A 161 -32.19 -16.36 -5.19
C GLU A 161 -31.97 -15.05 -5.97
N ASN A 162 -30.95 -14.28 -5.60
CA ASN A 162 -30.66 -12.96 -6.19
C ASN A 162 -29.63 -13.02 -7.33
N LYS A 163 -28.98 -14.18 -7.51
CA LYS A 163 -27.87 -14.37 -8.46
C LYS A 163 -28.26 -14.10 -9.91
N GLY A 164 -29.45 -14.52 -10.32
CA GLY A 164 -29.95 -14.24 -11.67
C GLY A 164 -30.07 -12.74 -11.96
N VAL A 165 -30.63 -11.97 -11.03
CA VAL A 165 -30.77 -10.51 -11.13
C VAL A 165 -29.40 -9.84 -11.14
N TYR A 166 -28.48 -10.30 -10.29
CA TYR A 166 -27.12 -9.79 -10.24
C TYR A 166 -26.37 -10.01 -11.56
N LEU A 167 -26.37 -11.22 -12.11
CA LEU A 167 -25.67 -11.53 -13.36
C LEU A 167 -26.20 -10.73 -14.55
N ILE A 168 -27.53 -10.57 -14.66
CA ILE A 168 -28.14 -9.71 -15.69
C ILE A 168 -27.68 -8.26 -15.54
N THR A 169 -27.60 -7.76 -14.31
CA THR A 169 -27.19 -6.38 -14.02
C THR A 169 -25.69 -6.20 -14.26
N LEU A 170 -24.88 -7.18 -13.91
CA LEU A 170 -23.44 -7.24 -14.17
C LEU A 170 -23.14 -7.21 -15.68
N GLU A 171 -23.88 -7.94 -16.50
CA GLU A 171 -23.72 -7.83 -17.96
C GLU A 171 -24.07 -6.43 -18.49
N LYS A 172 -25.04 -5.73 -17.89
CA LYS A 172 -25.34 -4.34 -18.25
C LYS A 172 -24.17 -3.40 -17.95
N THR A 173 -23.43 -3.60 -16.85
CA THR A 173 -22.30 -2.73 -16.51
C THR A 173 -21.18 -2.80 -17.55
N LYS A 174 -21.01 -3.94 -18.23
CA LYS A 174 -20.00 -4.14 -19.29
C LYS A 174 -20.26 -3.30 -20.55
N HIS A 175 -21.49 -2.85 -20.78
CA HIS A 175 -21.82 -1.96 -21.89
C HIS A 175 -21.45 -0.50 -21.65
N THR A 176 -21.13 -0.15 -20.41
CA THR A 176 -20.75 1.20 -20.01
C THR A 176 -19.24 1.28 -19.78
N ARG A 177 -18.62 2.38 -20.18
CA ARG A 177 -17.19 2.64 -19.92
C ARG A 177 -16.93 3.47 -18.65
N VAL A 178 -17.97 4.14 -18.13
CA VAL A 178 -17.87 5.02 -16.97
C VAL A 178 -18.05 4.21 -15.68
N THR A 179 -17.00 4.14 -14.86
CA THR A 179 -17.00 3.37 -13.60
C THR A 179 -18.10 3.78 -12.63
N GLN A 180 -18.42 5.08 -12.55
CA GLN A 180 -19.49 5.57 -11.70
C GLN A 180 -20.84 4.95 -12.10
N GLU A 181 -21.20 5.02 -13.38
CA GLU A 181 -22.43 4.39 -13.89
C GLU A 181 -22.46 2.87 -13.65
N LYS A 182 -21.32 2.18 -13.80
CA LYS A 182 -21.24 0.73 -13.46
C LYS A 182 -21.59 0.47 -12.01
N ILE A 183 -21.04 1.28 -11.11
CA ILE A 183 -21.28 1.16 -9.68
C ILE A 183 -22.74 1.49 -9.36
N ASP A 184 -23.28 2.56 -9.96
CA ASP A 184 -24.67 2.99 -9.74
C ASP A 184 -25.68 1.89 -10.10
N LEU A 185 -25.45 1.18 -11.19
CA LEU A 185 -26.29 0.06 -11.63
C LEU A 185 -26.36 -1.11 -10.63
N ILE A 186 -25.26 -1.36 -9.88
CA ILE A 186 -25.09 -2.62 -9.13
C ILE A 186 -24.98 -2.45 -7.62
N LYS A 187 -24.76 -1.22 -7.12
CA LYS A 187 -24.53 -0.92 -5.70
C LYS A 187 -25.62 -1.53 -4.80
N ASP A 188 -26.87 -1.57 -5.26
CA ASP A 188 -28.03 -2.04 -4.48
C ASP A 188 -28.14 -3.57 -4.43
N LEU A 189 -27.33 -4.29 -5.21
CA LEU A 189 -27.31 -5.75 -5.25
C LEU A 189 -26.13 -6.38 -4.50
N LEU A 190 -25.38 -5.60 -3.72
CA LEU A 190 -24.30 -6.14 -2.87
C LEU A 190 -24.84 -7.08 -1.79
N PRO A 191 -24.14 -8.20 -1.52
CA PRO A 191 -24.50 -9.12 -0.45
C PRO A 191 -24.23 -8.47 0.92
N SER A 192 -24.97 -8.92 1.94
CA SER A 192 -24.89 -8.40 3.31
C SER A 192 -23.48 -8.46 3.91
N ILE A 193 -22.70 -9.49 3.55
CA ILE A 193 -21.31 -9.65 3.98
C ILE A 193 -20.38 -8.52 3.51
N LEU A 194 -20.72 -7.83 2.42
CA LEU A 194 -20.01 -6.66 1.91
C LEU A 194 -20.63 -5.34 2.37
N ARG A 195 -21.63 -5.38 3.25
CA ARG A 195 -22.32 -4.20 3.80
C ARG A 195 -22.19 -4.13 5.32
N PRO A 196 -20.99 -3.81 5.85
CA PRO A 196 -20.78 -3.72 7.28
C PRO A 196 -21.72 -2.66 7.87
N ASN A 197 -22.48 -3.03 8.89
CA ASN A 197 -23.49 -2.17 9.53
C ASN A 197 -24.54 -1.58 8.56
N GLY A 198 -24.81 -2.27 7.43
CA GLY A 198 -25.77 -1.80 6.42
C GLY A 198 -25.24 -0.68 5.50
N VAL A 199 -23.99 -0.26 5.66
CA VAL A 199 -23.36 0.74 4.79
C VAL A 199 -22.97 0.09 3.46
N ASN A 200 -23.26 0.75 2.35
CA ASN A 200 -22.94 0.29 1.00
C ASN A 200 -21.59 0.86 0.53
N PRO A 201 -20.49 0.09 0.52
CA PRO A 201 -19.16 0.64 0.20
C PRO A 201 -19.06 1.06 -1.27
N LEU A 202 -19.76 0.38 -2.18
CA LEU A 202 -19.82 0.78 -3.58
C LEU A 202 -20.58 2.11 -3.75
N GLY A 203 -21.65 2.33 -2.98
CA GLY A 203 -22.37 3.60 -2.97
C GLY A 203 -21.48 4.78 -2.53
N VAL A 204 -20.65 4.58 -1.50
CA VAL A 204 -19.67 5.59 -1.05
C VAL A 204 -18.58 5.77 -2.10
N LEU A 205 -18.06 4.69 -2.68
CA LEU A 205 -17.07 4.79 -3.76
C LEU A 205 -17.61 5.58 -4.96
N HIS A 206 -18.89 5.40 -5.30
CA HIS A 206 -19.55 6.18 -6.34
C HIS A 206 -19.57 7.69 -6.04
N SER A 207 -19.95 8.09 -4.82
CA SER A 207 -19.98 9.51 -4.46
C SER A 207 -18.58 10.14 -4.53
N GLU A 208 -17.59 9.48 -3.96
CA GLU A 208 -16.19 9.95 -3.93
C GLU A 208 -15.60 10.09 -5.34
N LEU A 209 -15.94 9.17 -6.25
CA LEU A 209 -15.47 9.25 -7.63
C LEU A 209 -16.17 10.37 -8.42
N SER A 210 -17.42 10.69 -8.09
CA SER A 210 -18.29 11.63 -8.81
C SER A 210 -18.04 13.08 -8.46
N GLU A 211 -17.61 13.40 -7.23
CA GLU A 211 -17.30 14.78 -6.82
C GLU A 211 -16.15 15.41 -7.63
N GLY A 212 -15.28 14.59 -8.23
CA GLY A 212 -14.21 15.05 -9.12
C GLY A 212 -13.13 15.87 -8.39
N LEU A 213 -12.15 16.36 -9.14
CA LEU A 213 -11.05 17.19 -8.59
C LEU A 213 -11.36 18.70 -8.62
N HIS A 214 -12.59 19.10 -8.96
CA HIS A 214 -12.83 20.38 -9.61
C HIS A 214 -12.97 21.61 -8.70
N ALA A 215 -12.84 21.47 -7.38
CA ALA A 215 -12.75 22.62 -6.46
C ALA A 215 -12.04 22.29 -5.14
N ASP A 216 -11.37 21.14 -5.08
CA ASP A 216 -10.90 20.57 -3.81
C ASP A 216 -9.48 21.02 -3.48
N THR A 217 -9.27 21.36 -2.21
CA THR A 217 -7.93 21.55 -1.67
C THR A 217 -7.16 20.23 -1.74
N ASP A 218 -5.83 20.31 -1.78
CA ASP A 218 -5.00 19.10 -1.76
C ASP A 218 -5.29 18.24 -0.51
N GLN A 219 -5.63 18.89 0.61
CA GLN A 219 -6.07 18.22 1.84
C GLN A 219 -7.40 17.45 1.67
N SER A 220 -8.41 18.05 1.01
CA SER A 220 -9.67 17.35 0.69
C SER A 220 -9.41 16.14 -0.21
N CYS A 221 -8.58 16.32 -1.24
CA CYS A 221 -8.19 15.22 -2.13
C CYS A 221 -7.47 14.09 -1.38
N LEU A 222 -6.67 14.43 -0.36
CA LEU A 222 -5.98 13.46 0.47
C LEU A 222 -6.95 12.63 1.31
N GLU A 223 -7.97 13.27 1.88
CA GLU A 223 -9.04 12.61 2.65
C GLU A 223 -9.85 11.66 1.75
N ASN A 224 -10.30 12.14 0.59
CA ASN A 224 -11.04 11.34 -0.39
C ASN A 224 -10.20 10.16 -0.91
N ALA A 225 -8.90 10.39 -1.17
CA ALA A 225 -7.97 9.33 -1.54
C ALA A 225 -7.89 8.22 -0.48
N ASN A 226 -7.81 8.61 0.80
CA ASN A 226 -7.79 7.66 1.91
C ASN A 226 -9.10 6.87 2.01
N HIS A 227 -10.25 7.52 1.84
CA HIS A 227 -11.56 6.85 1.79
C HIS A 227 -11.61 5.79 0.68
N ILE A 228 -11.26 6.16 -0.56
CA ILE A 228 -11.23 5.24 -1.70
C ILE A 228 -10.33 4.03 -1.41
N LYS A 229 -9.10 4.28 -0.94
CA LYS A 229 -8.14 3.23 -0.58
C LYS A 229 -8.71 2.26 0.46
N ASN A 230 -9.35 2.76 1.51
CA ASN A 230 -9.90 1.94 2.58
C ASN A 230 -11.07 1.08 2.10
N ILE A 231 -11.96 1.65 1.28
CA ILE A 231 -13.09 0.93 0.68
C ILE A 231 -12.57 -0.21 -0.22
N LEU A 232 -11.63 0.09 -1.12
CA LEU A 232 -11.04 -0.92 -2.00
C LEU A 232 -10.38 -2.05 -1.21
N THR A 233 -9.57 -1.69 -0.20
CA THR A 233 -8.89 -2.66 0.66
C THR A 233 -9.89 -3.55 1.41
N PHE A 234 -10.96 -2.96 1.95
CA PHE A 234 -12.03 -3.69 2.62
C PHE A 234 -12.72 -4.68 1.67
N LEU A 235 -13.20 -4.22 0.52
CA LEU A 235 -13.92 -5.06 -0.44
C LEU A 235 -13.07 -6.24 -0.90
N ILE A 236 -11.82 -5.98 -1.28
CA ILE A 236 -10.88 -7.01 -1.76
C ILE A 236 -10.60 -8.05 -0.68
N ASN A 237 -10.31 -7.62 0.55
CA ASN A 237 -10.05 -8.54 1.66
C ASN A 237 -11.27 -9.38 2.00
N GLN A 238 -12.45 -8.76 2.05
CA GLN A 238 -13.68 -9.46 2.40
C GLN A 238 -14.07 -10.51 1.33
N ILE A 239 -13.85 -10.20 0.04
CA ILE A 239 -14.07 -11.16 -1.05
C ILE A 239 -13.13 -12.35 -0.93
N ILE A 240 -11.83 -12.12 -0.74
CA ILE A 240 -10.84 -13.19 -0.61
C ILE A 240 -11.14 -14.06 0.61
N GLN A 241 -11.38 -13.44 1.77
CA GLN A 241 -11.67 -14.16 3.01
C GLN A 241 -12.93 -15.03 2.85
N SER A 242 -13.97 -14.52 2.20
CA SER A 242 -15.21 -15.27 1.96
C SER A 242 -14.98 -16.45 1.03
N LYS A 243 -14.23 -16.26 -0.07
CA LYS A 243 -13.88 -17.34 -1.02
C LYS A 243 -13.03 -18.43 -0.37
N GLU A 244 -12.01 -18.06 0.41
CA GLU A 244 -11.14 -19.01 1.10
C GLU A 244 -11.89 -19.80 2.17
N SER A 245 -12.77 -19.14 2.93
CA SER A 245 -13.60 -19.79 3.95
C SER A 245 -14.57 -20.80 3.34
N ALA A 246 -15.25 -20.43 2.25
CA ALA A 246 -16.18 -21.33 1.56
C ALA A 246 -15.45 -22.56 0.96
N LYS A 247 -14.27 -22.34 0.36
CA LYS A 247 -13.44 -23.41 -0.19
C LYS A 247 -12.96 -24.37 0.90
N GLY A 248 -12.38 -23.85 1.98
CA GLY A 248 -11.87 -24.66 3.10
C GLY A 248 -12.98 -25.48 3.78
N PHE A 249 -14.17 -24.90 3.95
CA PHE A 249 -15.33 -25.62 4.46
C PHE A 249 -15.77 -26.76 3.53
N THR A 250 -15.86 -26.49 2.22
CA THR A 250 -16.27 -27.50 1.23
C THR A 250 -15.28 -28.67 1.15
N GLU A 251 -13.98 -28.38 1.18
CA GLU A 251 -12.91 -29.40 1.20
C GLU A 251 -13.00 -30.28 2.47
N SER A 252 -13.21 -29.65 3.63
CA SER A 252 -13.40 -30.36 4.90
C SER A 252 -14.62 -31.27 4.87
N MET A 253 -15.75 -30.79 4.34
CA MET A 253 -16.98 -31.56 4.20
C MET A 253 -16.82 -32.75 3.24
N LYS A 254 -16.19 -32.55 2.08
CA LYS A 254 -15.88 -33.64 1.14
C LYS A 254 -15.01 -34.71 1.79
N SER A 255 -13.97 -34.32 2.51
CA SER A 255 -13.09 -35.26 3.23
C SER A 255 -13.85 -36.10 4.26
N ILE A 256 -14.79 -35.50 5.00
CA ILE A 256 -15.63 -36.21 5.97
C ILE A 256 -16.57 -37.21 5.26
N LEU A 257 -17.21 -36.79 4.16
CA LEU A 257 -18.12 -37.65 3.40
C LEU A 257 -17.38 -38.84 2.76
N GLU A 258 -16.19 -38.63 2.21
CA GLU A 258 -15.34 -39.70 1.66
C GLU A 258 -14.85 -40.68 2.74
N LYS A 259 -14.56 -40.21 3.96
CA LYS A 259 -14.24 -41.09 5.09
C LYS A 259 -15.44 -41.93 5.54
N LYS A 260 -16.66 -41.38 5.45
CA LYS A 260 -17.89 -42.11 5.78
C LYS A 260 -18.27 -43.13 4.72
N SER A 261 -17.99 -42.89 3.44
CA SER A 261 -18.31 -43.84 2.35
C SER A 261 -17.34 -45.02 2.23
N LYS A 262 -16.15 -44.91 2.84
CA LYS A 262 -15.14 -45.99 2.92
C LYS A 262 -15.25 -46.86 4.18
N LYS A 263 -16.23 -46.61 5.04
CA LYS A 263 -16.62 -47.47 6.17
C LYS A 263 -17.88 -48.23 5.80
#